data_AF-A0AAV7RRQ9-F1
#
_entry.id   AF-A0AAV7RRQ9-F1
#
_cell.length_a   1.000
_cell.length_b   1.000
_cell.length_c   1.000
_cell.angle_alpha   90.00
_cell.angle_beta   90.00
_cell.angle_gamma   90.00
#
_symmetry.space_group_name_H-M   'P 1'
#
loop_
_entity.id
_entity.type
_entity.pdbx_description
1 polymer ?
#
loop_
_entity_poly.entity_id
_entity_poly.type
_entity_poly.pdbx_seq_one_letter_code
_entity_poly.pdbx_strand_id
1 'polypeptide(L)'
;MGKALLLSGTPTREGKGLRSVEQKVRLLAPDAQNGKCRSDASEAVEPLGKGARARAARMAATRWSSRVLSTVLKGGISFAGSGNSCQFAPLARTLQAHCSFSAPCSFTIQQCRQSSFFNKLTANDLWKGVLAESGPGARKGRGKRTKRKLKKDLNRGQSLGEGRSGFLWPGLNAPIVKSGTIQTIGKRDQAQMQEMQAEIIRQRDEWDKKRKARVKRERGWTGSSWGGVSLGAPDPGPNGETYEDFDSRVIELKNVFNMTAKEGRKKSVSALVVVGNGNGAAGFAIGKASERTVALRKAKNRAIHYLHYIERYQDHTIYHDISTTYRQTNIRMKKKNRGYGLHCHRAIITICKLIGITDMYAKVSGSINMLNLTRALFLGLTSQETHQELAEKKQLHVVEFREECGPLPLVVASPAGLVRKDGEPEDEVPDTKLDWNDVKAAQGMKRSVWANVKRTVW
;
A
#
# COMPACT_ATOMS: atom_id res chain seq x y z
N MET A 1 29.87 65.69 -20.70
CA MET A 1 29.99 66.47 -19.45
C MET A 1 29.09 65.78 -18.42
N GLY A 2 29.46 65.44 -17.19
CA GLY A 2 30.69 65.64 -16.41
C GLY A 2 30.59 64.86 -15.09
N LYS A 3 31.71 64.22 -14.74
CA LYS A 3 32.17 63.61 -13.47
C LYS A 3 31.52 64.04 -12.12
N ALA A 4 31.20 63.04 -11.29
CA ALA A 4 31.71 62.79 -9.91
C ALA A 4 31.01 61.51 -9.37
N LEU A 5 31.62 60.39 -8.95
CA LEU A 5 32.70 60.05 -7.98
C LEU A 5 32.28 60.05 -6.50
N LEU A 6 32.88 59.08 -5.75
CA LEU A 6 32.73 58.74 -4.31
C LEU A 6 31.55 57.78 -4.00
N LEU A 7 31.69 56.68 -3.22
CA LEU A 7 32.85 56.13 -2.49
C LEU A 7 32.77 54.58 -2.36
N SER A 8 33.92 53.99 -2.02
CA SER A 8 34.18 52.56 -1.76
C SER A 8 33.62 52.03 -0.43
N GLY A 9 33.36 50.70 -0.33
CA GLY A 9 33.06 50.05 0.95
C GLY A 9 32.92 48.52 0.91
N THR A 10 34.03 47.79 0.87
CA THR A 10 34.05 46.33 1.15
C THR A 10 34.00 46.05 2.65
N PRO A 11 33.43 44.90 3.06
CA PRO A 11 34.04 44.15 4.15
C PRO A 11 34.28 42.67 3.80
N THR A 12 35.56 42.30 3.81
CA THR A 12 36.02 40.91 4.01
C THR A 12 36.00 40.54 5.50
N ARG A 13 36.19 39.24 5.81
CA ARG A 13 36.33 38.63 7.16
C ARG A 13 35.01 38.56 7.97
N GLU A 14 34.74 37.52 8.76
CA GLU A 14 35.57 36.39 9.23
C GLU A 14 34.86 35.03 9.08
N GLY A 15 35.65 33.96 8.93
CA GLY A 15 35.13 32.60 9.05
C GLY A 15 35.03 32.16 10.51
N LYS A 16 33.93 31.47 10.87
CA LYS A 16 33.85 30.65 12.08
C LYS A 16 33.42 29.23 11.71
N GLY A 17 34.38 28.31 11.77
CA GLY A 17 34.12 26.90 11.52
C GLY A 17 33.21 26.31 12.58
N LEU A 18 32.17 25.61 12.16
CA LEU A 18 31.30 24.80 13.01
C LEU A 18 31.38 23.34 12.58
N ARG A 19 32.41 22.69 13.14
CA ARG A 19 32.47 21.30 13.61
C ARG A 19 31.63 20.30 12.84
N SER A 20 32.32 19.45 12.07
CA SER A 20 31.79 18.16 11.62
C SER A 20 31.13 17.43 12.80
N VAL A 21 29.83 17.13 12.67
CA VAL A 21 29.12 16.33 13.66
C VAL A 21 29.36 14.87 13.32
N GLU A 22 30.44 14.31 13.83
CA GLU A 22 30.64 12.86 13.86
C GLU A 22 29.55 12.21 14.71
N GLN A 23 28.43 11.83 14.08
CA GLN A 23 27.47 10.94 14.70
C GLN A 23 28.07 9.55 14.80
N LYS A 24 28.79 9.32 15.89
CA LYS A 24 29.39 8.04 16.28
C LYS A 24 28.29 6.99 16.48
N VAL A 25 27.93 6.30 15.40
CA VAL A 25 26.99 5.17 15.42
C VAL A 25 27.57 4.10 16.34
N ARG A 26 26.98 3.94 17.53
CA ARG A 26 27.32 2.85 18.44
C ARG A 26 26.92 1.53 17.80
N LEU A 27 27.90 0.78 17.31
CA LEU A 27 27.78 -0.64 17.02
C LEU A 27 27.39 -1.37 18.32
N LEU A 28 26.14 -1.82 18.40
CA LEU A 28 25.69 -2.75 19.44
C LEU A 28 25.77 -4.17 18.89
N ALA A 29 26.85 -4.87 19.25
CA ALA A 29 26.91 -6.32 19.15
C ALA A 29 25.89 -6.95 20.11
N PRO A 30 25.20 -8.05 19.74
CA PRO A 30 24.31 -8.74 20.64
C PRO A 30 25.09 -9.70 21.55
N ASP A 31 25.36 -9.28 22.78
CA ASP A 31 25.91 -10.18 23.81
C ASP A 31 24.93 -11.31 24.13
N ALA A 32 25.45 -12.54 24.12
CA ALA A 32 24.73 -13.72 24.57
C ALA A 32 24.91 -13.88 26.08
N GLN A 33 23.85 -13.69 26.88
CA GLN A 33 23.85 -14.07 28.29
C GLN A 33 22.68 -14.98 28.66
N ASN A 34 23.03 -16.04 29.38
CA ASN A 34 22.14 -17.04 29.94
C ASN A 34 21.21 -16.44 31.00
N GLY A 35 19.90 -16.67 30.85
CA GLY A 35 18.90 -16.44 31.89
C GLY A 35 18.23 -17.75 32.30
N LYS A 36 18.82 -18.47 33.28
CA LYS A 36 18.18 -19.65 33.90
C LYS A 36 16.94 -19.22 34.69
N CYS A 37 15.79 -19.79 34.38
CA CYS A 37 14.75 -20.06 35.38
C CYS A 37 14.47 -21.57 35.41
N ARG A 38 14.75 -22.17 36.57
CA ARG A 38 14.27 -23.49 37.03
C ARG A 38 12.75 -23.57 36.83
N SER A 39 12.22 -24.54 36.08
CA SER A 39 12.04 -25.96 36.42
C SER A 39 10.94 -26.18 37.48
N ASP A 40 9.86 -26.81 37.04
CA ASP A 40 9.25 -27.93 37.77
C ASP A 40 9.00 -29.07 36.76
N ALA A 41 9.45 -30.27 37.13
CA ALA A 41 9.09 -31.55 36.51
C ALA A 41 7.86 -32.11 37.28
N SER A 42 7.24 -33.24 36.97
CA SER A 42 7.43 -34.36 36.02
C SER A 42 6.02 -34.79 35.51
N GLU A 43 5.75 -35.83 34.72
CA GLU A 43 6.47 -37.07 34.40
C GLU A 43 6.00 -37.67 33.05
N ALA A 44 6.66 -38.75 32.59
CA ALA A 44 6.47 -39.41 31.29
C ALA A 44 5.19 -40.31 31.26
N VAL A 45 4.78 -41.00 30.18
CA VAL A 45 5.50 -42.05 29.42
C VAL A 45 4.89 -42.27 28.01
N GLU A 46 5.76 -42.22 26.98
CA GLU A 46 5.89 -43.01 25.72
C GLU A 46 4.65 -43.54 24.88
N PRO A 47 4.85 -43.92 23.59
CA PRO A 47 3.84 -43.69 22.54
C PRO A 47 3.28 -44.95 21.86
N LEU A 48 2.26 -44.74 21.00
CA LEU A 48 1.89 -45.66 19.92
C LEU A 48 1.59 -44.89 18.63
N GLY A 49 2.11 -45.38 17.50
CA GLY A 49 1.96 -44.76 16.18
C GLY A 49 1.24 -45.65 15.16
N LYS A 50 1.11 -45.12 13.93
CA LYS A 50 0.40 -45.69 12.76
C LYS A 50 -1.14 -45.67 12.94
N GLY A 51 -1.97 -45.26 11.98
CA GLY A 51 -1.70 -44.87 10.60
C GLY A 51 -2.45 -45.76 9.60
N ALA A 52 -3.75 -45.52 9.41
CA ALA A 52 -4.55 -46.22 8.41
C ALA A 52 -5.56 -45.28 7.72
N ARG A 53 -5.65 -45.36 6.39
CA ARG A 53 -6.63 -44.65 5.56
C ARG A 53 -7.92 -45.46 5.47
N ALA A 54 -9.08 -44.80 5.55
CA ALA A 54 -10.35 -45.39 5.13
C ALA A 54 -11.18 -44.38 4.31
N ARG A 55 -12.02 -44.90 3.42
CA ARG A 55 -12.68 -44.16 2.33
C ARG A 55 -14.01 -43.57 2.81
N ALA A 56 -14.27 -42.29 2.53
CA ALA A 56 -15.59 -41.71 2.73
C ALA A 56 -16.47 -41.95 1.49
N ALA A 57 -17.40 -42.90 1.60
CA ALA A 57 -18.44 -43.14 0.60
C ALA A 57 -19.61 -42.13 0.75
N ARG A 58 -20.47 -42.07 -0.27
CA ARG A 58 -21.66 -41.20 -0.30
C ARG A 58 -22.71 -41.69 0.69
N MET A 59 -23.43 -40.76 1.32
CA MET A 59 -24.86 -40.91 1.59
C MET A 59 -25.53 -39.54 1.50
N ALA A 60 -26.62 -39.46 0.73
CA ALA A 60 -27.49 -38.29 0.71
C ALA A 60 -28.59 -38.47 1.77
N ALA A 61 -28.94 -37.40 2.47
CA ALA A 61 -30.08 -37.41 3.39
C ALA A 61 -30.92 -36.15 3.16
N THR A 62 -31.98 -36.31 2.37
CA THR A 62 -33.01 -35.29 2.16
C THR A 62 -33.79 -35.11 3.45
N ARG A 63 -33.86 -33.88 3.99
CA ARG A 63 -34.74 -33.58 5.14
C ARG A 63 -35.58 -32.35 4.84
N TRP A 64 -36.84 -32.60 4.45
CA TRP A 64 -37.88 -31.57 4.45
C TRP A 64 -38.00 -30.98 5.86
N SER A 65 -38.15 -29.67 5.94
CA SER A 65 -38.70 -29.02 7.14
C SER A 65 -39.76 -28.03 6.70
N SER A 66 -41.01 -28.33 7.05
CA SER A 66 -42.13 -27.41 6.94
C SER A 66 -41.92 -26.25 7.92
N ARG A 67 -42.11 -25.02 7.45
CA ARG A 67 -42.25 -23.84 8.32
C ARG A 67 -43.55 -23.15 8.01
N VAL A 68 -44.51 -23.32 8.91
CA VAL A 68 -45.71 -22.49 8.99
C VAL A 68 -45.26 -21.06 9.33
N LEU A 69 -45.72 -20.10 8.55
CA LEU A 69 -45.46 -18.68 8.75
C LEU A 69 -46.81 -17.97 8.89
N SER A 70 -47.31 -17.91 10.13
CA SER A 70 -48.47 -17.08 10.44
C SER A 70 -48.09 -15.60 10.32
N THR A 71 -48.83 -14.86 9.51
CA THR A 71 -48.72 -13.40 9.44
C THR A 71 -50.10 -12.80 9.69
N VAL A 72 -50.24 -12.15 10.83
CA VAL A 72 -51.47 -11.43 11.20
C VAL A 72 -51.47 -10.08 10.52
N LEU A 73 -52.30 -9.93 9.49
CA LEU A 73 -52.58 -8.66 8.84
C LEU A 73 -53.77 -7.97 9.53
N LYS A 74 -53.47 -7.04 10.45
CA LYS A 74 -54.43 -6.02 10.89
C LYS A 74 -54.21 -4.75 10.06
N GLY A 75 -55.20 -4.40 9.24
CA GLY A 75 -55.23 -3.18 8.45
C GLY A 75 -56.49 -3.16 7.60
N GLY A 76 -57.44 -2.28 7.93
CA GLY A 76 -58.74 -2.22 7.25
C GLY A 76 -58.62 -1.75 5.80
N ILE A 77 -59.48 -2.30 4.94
CA ILE A 77 -59.58 -1.92 3.52
C ILE A 77 -60.92 -1.20 3.33
N SER A 78 -60.87 0.04 2.87
CA SER A 78 -62.05 0.78 2.41
C SER A 78 -62.19 0.60 0.90
N PHE A 79 -63.30 0.03 0.44
CA PHE A 79 -63.65 -0.04 -0.97
C PHE A 79 -64.52 1.15 -1.37
N ALA A 80 -64.11 1.89 -2.40
CA ALA A 80 -64.95 2.86 -3.09
C ALA A 80 -65.34 2.28 -4.46
N GLY A 81 -66.56 1.76 -4.57
CA GLY A 81 -67.12 1.26 -5.82
C GLY A 81 -67.95 2.34 -6.51
N SER A 82 -67.51 2.83 -7.66
CA SER A 82 -68.38 3.57 -8.58
C SER A 82 -69.31 2.59 -9.28
N GLY A 83 -70.62 2.88 -9.27
CA GLY A 83 -71.63 1.96 -9.80
C GLY A 83 -71.77 2.05 -11.32
N ASN A 84 -72.32 0.98 -11.89
CA ASN A 84 -73.35 1.10 -12.93
C ASN A 84 -74.24 -0.15 -12.93
N SER A 85 -75.53 0.07 -13.21
CA SER A 85 -76.60 -0.94 -13.17
C SER A 85 -76.73 -1.73 -14.48
N CYS A 86 -77.21 -2.98 -14.41
CA CYS A 86 -78.30 -3.49 -15.28
C CYS A 86 -78.77 -4.91 -14.93
N GLN A 87 -80.03 -5.00 -14.49
CA GLN A 87 -81.13 -5.97 -14.75
C GLN A 87 -80.94 -7.53 -14.78
N PHE A 88 -82.09 -8.18 -14.51
CA PHE A 88 -82.37 -9.63 -14.39
C PHE A 88 -82.97 -10.23 -15.70
N ALA A 89 -83.22 -11.55 -15.89
CA ALA A 89 -83.07 -12.72 -15.00
C ALA A 89 -82.31 -13.94 -15.61
N PRO A 90 -82.91 -15.03 -16.19
CA PRO A 90 -82.45 -16.36 -15.74
C PRO A 90 -82.21 -17.48 -16.79
N LEU A 91 -81.71 -18.61 -16.26
CA LEU A 91 -81.69 -19.99 -16.80
C LEU A 91 -80.81 -20.31 -18.03
N ALA A 92 -79.71 -21.05 -17.80
CA ALA A 92 -79.56 -22.47 -18.20
C ALA A 92 -78.20 -23.04 -17.77
N ARG A 93 -78.16 -24.32 -17.38
CA ARG A 93 -76.89 -25.06 -17.13
C ARG A 93 -76.41 -25.70 -18.44
N THR A 94 -75.17 -25.42 -18.84
CA THR A 94 -74.33 -26.37 -19.57
C THR A 94 -72.91 -26.31 -19.02
N LEU A 95 -72.39 -27.46 -18.58
CA LEU A 95 -71.00 -27.60 -18.13
C LEU A 95 -70.08 -27.74 -19.35
N GLN A 96 -69.34 -26.68 -19.68
CA GLN A 96 -68.26 -26.76 -20.66
C GLN A 96 -66.98 -26.19 -20.04
N ALA A 97 -66.07 -27.09 -19.66
CA ALA A 97 -64.84 -26.76 -18.97
C ALA A 97 -63.78 -26.19 -19.94
N HIS A 98 -63.95 -24.92 -20.33
CA HIS A 98 -62.89 -24.17 -21.00
C HIS A 98 -61.96 -23.54 -19.97
N CYS A 99 -60.87 -24.24 -19.65
CA CYS A 99 -59.76 -23.75 -18.83
C CYS A 99 -59.06 -22.56 -19.51
N SER A 100 -59.62 -21.38 -19.32
CA SER A 100 -58.99 -20.11 -19.69
C SER A 100 -57.90 -19.80 -18.66
N PHE A 101 -56.63 -19.98 -19.04
CA PHE A 101 -55.51 -19.47 -18.26
C PHE A 101 -55.55 -17.94 -18.28
N SER A 102 -56.19 -17.32 -17.29
CA SER A 102 -56.04 -15.89 -17.07
C SER A 102 -54.58 -15.60 -16.75
N ALA A 103 -54.00 -14.62 -17.44
CA ALA A 103 -52.63 -14.19 -17.17
C ALA A 103 -52.51 -13.78 -15.70
N PRO A 104 -51.39 -14.09 -15.01
CA PRO A 104 -51.23 -13.75 -13.60
C PRO A 104 -51.30 -12.24 -13.42
N CYS A 105 -52.38 -11.76 -12.79
CA CYS A 105 -52.55 -10.36 -12.42
C CYS A 105 -51.31 -9.90 -11.66
N SER A 106 -50.53 -9.01 -12.28
CA SER A 106 -49.30 -8.50 -11.70
C SER A 106 -49.64 -7.49 -10.61
N PHE A 107 -49.93 -8.00 -9.41
CA PHE A 107 -50.15 -7.22 -8.20
C PHE A 107 -48.89 -6.40 -7.88
N THR A 108 -48.83 -5.20 -8.43
CA THR A 108 -47.78 -4.23 -8.13
C THR A 108 -48.07 -3.65 -6.75
N ILE A 109 -47.51 -4.28 -5.72
CA ILE A 109 -47.63 -3.81 -4.33
C ILE A 109 -46.86 -2.49 -4.21
N GLN A 110 -47.56 -1.38 -4.45
CA GLN A 110 -47.03 -0.04 -4.23
C GLN A 110 -46.90 0.20 -2.73
N GLN A 111 -45.66 0.19 -2.21
CA GLN A 111 -45.38 0.54 -0.82
C GLN A 111 -45.65 2.03 -0.55
N CYS A 112 -46.90 2.37 -0.29
CA CYS A 112 -47.30 3.70 0.18
C CYS A 112 -46.74 3.95 1.59
N ARG A 113 -45.62 4.66 1.67
CA ARG A 113 -45.09 5.17 2.95
C ARG A 113 -45.83 6.45 3.32
N GLN A 114 -46.57 6.43 4.42
CA GLN A 114 -47.18 7.63 4.97
C GLN A 114 -46.11 8.59 5.52
N SER A 115 -45.74 9.60 4.74
CA SER A 115 -44.80 10.65 5.14
C SER A 115 -45.55 11.88 5.67
N SER A 116 -45.62 12.04 6.99
CA SER A 116 -46.05 13.30 7.63
C SER A 116 -44.86 14.25 7.84
N PHE A 117 -45.11 15.47 8.30
CA PHE A 117 -44.04 16.39 8.75
C PHE A 117 -43.27 15.80 9.95
N PHE A 118 -44.00 15.33 10.96
CA PHE A 118 -43.44 14.77 12.20
C PHE A 118 -42.64 13.47 12.00
N ASN A 119 -42.90 12.72 10.93
CA ASN A 119 -42.20 11.46 10.62
C ASN A 119 -40.93 11.66 9.76
N LYS A 120 -40.46 12.90 9.56
CA LYS A 120 -39.23 13.20 8.81
C LYS A 120 -38.00 13.10 9.72
N LEU A 121 -37.05 12.24 9.34
CA LEU A 121 -35.77 12.08 10.02
C LEU A 121 -34.70 13.01 9.45
N THR A 122 -33.64 13.23 10.22
CA THR A 122 -32.48 14.02 9.76
C THR A 122 -31.75 13.32 8.61
N ALA A 123 -31.05 14.10 7.77
CA ALA A 123 -30.23 13.56 6.70
C ALA A 123 -29.17 12.56 7.21
N ASN A 124 -28.65 12.73 8.43
CA ASN A 124 -27.65 11.82 8.99
C ASN A 124 -28.25 10.44 9.31
N ASP A 125 -29.46 10.38 9.86
CA ASP A 125 -30.15 9.13 10.17
C ASP A 125 -30.57 8.38 8.90
N LEU A 126 -31.09 9.14 7.91
CA LEU A 126 -31.41 8.60 6.58
C LEU A 126 -30.17 8.01 5.91
N TRP A 127 -29.03 8.73 5.88
CA TRP A 127 -27.80 8.21 5.30
C TRP A 127 -27.21 7.02 6.09
N LYS A 128 -27.31 7.02 7.42
CA LYS A 128 -26.89 5.90 8.29
C LYS A 128 -27.65 4.61 7.93
N GLY A 129 -28.96 4.71 7.75
CA GLY A 129 -29.80 3.59 7.27
C GLY A 129 -29.48 3.16 5.84
N VAL A 130 -29.31 4.11 4.92
CA VAL A 130 -29.03 3.83 3.50
C VAL A 130 -27.68 3.14 3.28
N LEU A 131 -26.63 3.56 3.99
CA LEU A 131 -25.26 3.04 3.88
C LEU A 131 -25.06 1.70 4.60
N ALA A 132 -25.78 1.47 5.72
CA ALA A 132 -25.80 0.23 6.49
C ALA A 132 -24.41 -0.28 6.96
N GLU A 133 -23.46 0.62 7.21
CA GLU A 133 -22.04 0.29 7.37
C GLU A 133 -21.74 -0.54 8.63
N SER A 134 -22.52 -0.37 9.69
CA SER A 134 -22.37 -1.06 10.98
C SER A 134 -23.02 -2.45 11.05
N GLY A 135 -23.67 -2.89 9.97
CA GLY A 135 -24.49 -4.11 9.96
C GLY A 135 -23.68 -5.43 10.08
N PRO A 136 -24.34 -6.55 10.47
CA PRO A 136 -23.66 -7.84 10.65
C PRO A 136 -23.01 -8.37 9.36
N GLY A 137 -23.53 -7.99 8.19
CA GLY A 137 -22.93 -8.33 6.90
C GLY A 137 -21.56 -7.67 6.66
N ALA A 138 -21.32 -6.48 7.20
CA ALA A 138 -20.05 -5.79 7.09
C ALA A 138 -18.96 -6.43 7.98
N ARG A 139 -19.32 -6.80 9.21
CA ARG A 139 -18.40 -7.34 10.24
C ARG A 139 -17.61 -8.57 9.77
N LYS A 140 -18.27 -9.52 9.09
CA LYS A 140 -17.66 -10.79 8.64
C LYS A 140 -17.52 -10.91 7.11
N GLY A 141 -17.48 -9.78 6.40
CA GLY A 141 -17.19 -9.74 4.95
C GLY A 141 -18.24 -10.41 4.04
N ARG A 142 -19.49 -10.51 4.51
CA ARG A 142 -20.59 -11.16 3.75
C ARG A 142 -21.08 -10.31 2.56
N GLY A 143 -20.85 -8.99 2.59
CA GLY A 143 -21.24 -8.06 1.53
C GLY A 143 -20.19 -7.93 0.41
N LYS A 144 -20.62 -8.11 -0.85
CA LYS A 144 -19.81 -7.82 -2.05
C LYS A 144 -19.53 -6.32 -2.15
N ARG A 145 -18.31 -5.93 -2.52
CA ARG A 145 -17.88 -4.51 -2.61
C ARG A 145 -18.00 -3.88 -4.01
N THR A 146 -18.54 -4.60 -4.98
CA THR A 146 -18.60 -4.18 -6.40
C THR A 146 -19.51 -2.97 -6.65
N LYS A 147 -20.64 -2.88 -5.95
CA LYS A 147 -21.59 -1.76 -6.00
C LYS A 147 -21.86 -1.21 -4.59
N ARG A 148 -20.88 -0.49 -4.00
CA ARG A 148 -21.06 0.18 -2.69
C ARG A 148 -21.84 1.48 -2.88
N LYS A 149 -22.85 1.73 -2.04
CA LYS A 149 -23.53 3.03 -1.95
C LYS A 149 -22.58 4.10 -1.38
N LEU A 150 -22.64 5.31 -1.90
CA LEU A 150 -21.79 6.43 -1.49
C LEU A 150 -22.65 7.53 -0.88
N LYS A 151 -22.25 8.11 0.26
CA LYS A 151 -22.89 9.31 0.83
C LYS A 151 -22.79 10.44 -0.21
N LYS A 152 -23.88 11.18 -0.42
CA LYS A 152 -23.88 12.46 -1.13
C LYS A 152 -24.47 13.50 -0.18
N ASP A 153 -23.75 14.58 0.03
CA ASP A 153 -24.30 15.71 0.76
C ASP A 153 -25.30 16.43 -0.13
N LEU A 154 -26.47 16.74 0.42
CA LEU A 154 -27.56 17.42 -0.29
C LEU A 154 -27.60 18.91 0.03
N ASN A 155 -27.00 19.34 1.15
CA ASN A 155 -26.96 20.74 1.57
C ASN A 155 -25.90 21.54 0.78
N ARG A 156 -24.90 20.84 0.22
CA ARG A 156 -23.86 21.44 -0.62
C ARG A 156 -24.46 22.00 -1.92
N GLY A 157 -24.24 23.28 -2.17
CA GLY A 157 -24.76 23.98 -3.36
C GLY A 157 -26.19 24.53 -3.18
N GLN A 158 -26.67 24.64 -1.95
CA GLN A 158 -27.89 25.38 -1.60
C GLN A 158 -27.52 26.65 -0.84
N SER A 159 -28.14 27.77 -1.19
CA SER A 159 -28.06 29.04 -0.47
C SER A 159 -29.31 29.27 0.37
N LEU A 160 -29.17 30.00 1.48
CA LEU A 160 -30.29 30.38 2.32
C LEU A 160 -31.21 31.39 1.60
N GLY A 161 -32.52 31.32 1.85
CA GLY A 161 -33.52 32.13 1.16
C GLY A 161 -33.92 31.64 -0.24
N GLU A 162 -33.12 30.75 -0.86
CA GLU A 162 -33.48 30.18 -2.17
C GLU A 162 -34.54 29.09 -2.11
N GLY A 163 -35.46 29.13 -3.08
CA GLY A 163 -36.57 28.19 -3.16
C GLY A 163 -37.26 28.19 -4.51
N ARG A 164 -38.07 27.16 -4.77
CA ARG A 164 -38.78 26.97 -6.05
C ARG A 164 -39.75 28.10 -6.43
N SER A 165 -40.13 28.92 -5.47
CA SER A 165 -41.01 30.08 -5.65
C SER A 165 -40.29 31.34 -6.16
N GLY A 166 -38.96 31.36 -6.13
CA GLY A 166 -38.16 32.47 -6.69
C GLY A 166 -38.25 33.79 -5.95
N PHE A 167 -38.66 33.80 -4.68
CA PHE A 167 -38.71 35.03 -3.87
C PHE A 167 -37.33 35.61 -3.58
N LEU A 168 -37.27 36.94 -3.53
CA LEU A 168 -36.12 37.74 -3.13
C LEU A 168 -36.41 38.35 -1.76
N TRP A 169 -35.65 37.90 -0.77
CA TRP A 169 -35.68 38.29 0.63
C TRP A 169 -34.47 39.21 0.91
N PRO A 170 -34.69 40.52 1.10
CA PRO A 170 -33.65 41.46 1.50
C PRO A 170 -32.94 40.98 2.79
N GLY A 171 -31.62 40.88 2.75
CA GLY A 171 -30.80 40.38 3.87
C GLY A 171 -30.54 38.86 3.90
N LEU A 172 -31.17 38.08 3.00
CA LEU A 172 -30.94 36.63 2.89
C LEU A 172 -30.35 36.25 1.52
N ASN A 173 -31.09 36.50 0.43
CA ASN A 173 -30.64 36.21 -0.94
C ASN A 173 -30.63 37.45 -1.86
N ALA A 174 -31.15 38.59 -1.40
CA ALA A 174 -30.98 39.90 -2.02
C ALA A 174 -30.28 40.87 -1.04
N PRO A 175 -29.46 41.83 -1.50
CA PRO A 175 -28.86 42.82 -0.62
C PRO A 175 -29.93 43.76 -0.04
N ILE A 176 -29.77 44.23 1.20
CA ILE A 176 -30.77 45.06 1.88
C ILE A 176 -30.99 46.40 1.17
N VAL A 177 -29.90 47.00 0.68
CA VAL A 177 -29.91 48.27 -0.05
C VAL A 177 -29.40 48.03 -1.48
N LYS A 178 -30.05 48.64 -2.46
CA LYS A 178 -29.61 48.67 -3.87
C LYS A 178 -29.82 50.08 -4.41
N SER A 179 -28.76 50.69 -4.93
CA SER A 179 -28.76 52.08 -5.44
C SER A 179 -29.27 53.12 -4.42
N GLY A 180 -28.97 52.94 -3.12
CA GLY A 180 -29.37 53.86 -2.05
C GLY A 180 -30.79 53.64 -1.50
N THR A 181 -31.62 52.81 -2.13
CA THR A 181 -32.99 52.50 -1.65
C THR A 181 -33.02 51.13 -0.95
N ILE A 182 -33.80 51.03 0.14
CA ILE A 182 -34.09 49.75 0.81
C ILE A 182 -34.92 48.88 -0.13
N GLN A 183 -34.49 47.65 -0.40
CA GLN A 183 -35.25 46.72 -1.21
C GLN A 183 -36.45 46.14 -0.45
N THR A 184 -37.58 46.00 -1.14
CA THR A 184 -38.76 45.26 -0.67
C THR A 184 -38.67 43.79 -1.07
N ILE A 185 -39.59 42.95 -0.55
CA ILE A 185 -39.70 41.56 -0.96
C ILE A 185 -40.05 41.51 -2.46
N GLY A 186 -39.20 40.84 -3.25
CA GLY A 186 -39.37 40.69 -4.69
C GLY A 186 -39.63 39.25 -5.11
N LYS A 187 -39.85 39.04 -6.41
CA LYS A 187 -39.92 37.71 -7.02
C LYS A 187 -39.20 37.75 -8.37
N ARG A 188 -38.43 36.69 -8.68
CA ARG A 188 -37.75 36.55 -9.97
C ARG A 188 -38.70 36.21 -11.10
N ASP A 189 -38.31 36.58 -12.32
CA ASP A 189 -38.99 36.17 -13.54
C ASP A 189 -38.85 34.66 -13.79
N GLN A 190 -39.81 34.07 -14.50
CA GLN A 190 -39.77 32.63 -14.79
C GLN A 190 -38.53 32.22 -15.60
N ALA A 191 -38.05 33.06 -16.52
CA ALA A 191 -36.83 32.84 -17.28
C ALA A 191 -35.58 32.80 -16.37
N GLN A 192 -35.39 33.81 -15.52
CA GLN A 192 -34.30 33.88 -14.54
C GLN A 192 -34.33 32.68 -13.57
N MET A 193 -35.52 32.22 -13.17
CA MET A 193 -35.68 31.00 -12.37
C MET A 193 -35.22 29.74 -13.11
N GLN A 194 -35.55 29.60 -14.39
CA GLN A 194 -35.12 28.46 -15.20
C GLN A 194 -33.61 28.47 -15.43
N GLU A 195 -33.01 29.63 -15.70
CA GLU A 195 -31.56 29.80 -15.81
C GLU A 195 -30.84 29.43 -14.52
N MET A 196 -31.29 29.96 -13.38
CA MET A 196 -30.74 29.62 -12.06
C MET A 196 -30.86 28.12 -11.75
N GLN A 197 -31.99 27.49 -12.09
CA GLN A 197 -32.18 26.06 -11.91
C GLN A 197 -31.28 25.24 -12.84
N ALA A 198 -31.10 25.65 -14.09
CA ALA A 198 -30.18 25.04 -15.03
C ALA A 198 -28.72 25.15 -14.55
N GLU A 199 -28.35 26.29 -13.97
CA GLU A 199 -27.01 26.53 -13.43
C GLU A 199 -26.72 25.67 -12.18
N ILE A 200 -27.69 25.53 -11.26
CA ILE A 200 -27.61 24.59 -10.13
C ILE A 200 -27.41 23.14 -10.64
N ILE A 201 -28.08 22.75 -11.72
CA ILE A 201 -27.92 21.42 -12.34
C ILE A 201 -26.52 21.27 -12.97
N ARG A 202 -26.03 22.28 -13.69
CA ARG A 202 -24.68 22.31 -14.27
C ARG A 202 -23.61 22.13 -13.19
N GLN A 203 -23.66 22.92 -12.12
CA GLN A 203 -22.71 22.85 -11.00
C GLN A 203 -22.74 21.48 -10.31
N ARG A 204 -23.93 20.90 -10.14
CA ARG A 204 -24.12 19.54 -9.58
C ARG A 204 -23.46 18.47 -10.45
N ASP A 205 -23.64 18.57 -11.77
CA ASP A 205 -23.17 17.57 -12.73
C ASP A 205 -21.67 17.69 -12.99
N GLU A 206 -21.14 18.92 -13.00
CA GLU A 206 -19.70 19.19 -12.91
C GLU A 206 -19.07 18.58 -11.66
N TRP A 207 -19.70 18.76 -10.49
CA TRP A 207 -19.20 18.21 -9.24
C TRP A 207 -19.19 16.68 -9.25
N ASP A 208 -20.26 16.05 -9.76
CA ASP A 208 -20.29 14.60 -9.95
C ASP A 208 -19.26 14.12 -10.99
N LYS A 209 -18.97 14.90 -12.05
CA LYS A 209 -17.91 14.63 -13.03
C LYS A 209 -16.52 14.69 -12.37
N LYS A 210 -16.23 15.76 -11.62
CA LYS A 210 -15.01 15.95 -10.82
C LYS A 210 -14.83 14.81 -9.80
N ARG A 211 -15.91 14.35 -9.17
CA ARG A 211 -15.91 13.21 -8.22
C ARG A 211 -15.70 11.84 -8.87
N LYS A 212 -16.19 11.63 -10.10
CA LYS A 212 -16.03 10.38 -10.87
C LYS A 212 -14.64 10.27 -11.51
N ALA A 213 -13.99 11.39 -11.81
CA ALA A 213 -12.64 11.44 -12.34
C ALA A 213 -11.66 10.72 -11.40
N ARG A 214 -10.84 9.82 -11.96
CA ARG A 214 -9.81 9.10 -11.20
C ARG A 214 -8.45 9.73 -11.48
N VAL A 215 -7.78 10.17 -10.43
CA VAL A 215 -6.38 10.61 -10.50
C VAL A 215 -5.53 9.44 -10.98
N LYS A 216 -4.70 9.67 -12.01
CA LYS A 216 -3.70 8.69 -12.46
C LYS A 216 -2.71 8.46 -11.33
N ARG A 217 -2.45 7.21 -10.99
CA ARG A 217 -1.47 6.83 -9.96
C ARG A 217 -0.35 6.05 -10.61
N GLU A 218 0.87 6.35 -10.22
CA GLU A 218 2.01 5.51 -10.56
C GLU A 218 1.81 4.11 -9.99
N ARG A 219 2.11 3.09 -10.80
CA ARG A 219 2.00 1.69 -10.41
C ARG A 219 3.33 1.21 -9.86
N GLY A 220 3.28 0.31 -8.89
CA GLY A 220 4.42 -0.51 -8.52
C GLY A 220 4.68 -1.62 -9.56
N TRP A 221 5.17 -2.77 -9.09
CA TRP A 221 5.54 -3.90 -9.97
C TRP A 221 4.37 -4.44 -10.83
N THR A 222 3.12 -4.31 -10.36
CA THR A 222 1.91 -4.63 -11.15
C THR A 222 0.78 -3.67 -10.78
N GLY A 223 -0.22 -3.50 -11.66
CA GLY A 223 -1.28 -2.48 -11.50
C GLY A 223 -2.19 -2.63 -10.27
N SER A 224 -2.27 -3.82 -9.66
CA SER A 224 -3.07 -4.08 -8.45
C SER A 224 -2.23 -4.38 -7.20
N SER A 225 -0.92 -4.58 -7.37
CA SER A 225 0.01 -4.83 -6.25
C SER A 225 0.41 -3.53 -5.57
N TRP A 226 0.75 -3.64 -4.29
CA TRP A 226 1.38 -2.55 -3.53
C TRP A 226 2.92 -2.62 -3.60
N GLY A 227 3.49 -3.77 -3.97
CA GLY A 227 4.95 -3.91 -4.09
C GLY A 227 5.53 -2.96 -5.12
N GLY A 228 6.53 -2.17 -4.73
CA GLY A 228 7.18 -1.14 -5.54
C GLY A 228 6.50 0.23 -5.52
N VAL A 229 5.36 0.40 -4.83
CA VAL A 229 4.68 1.70 -4.69
C VAL A 229 5.37 2.55 -3.62
N SER A 230 5.64 3.82 -3.93
CA SER A 230 6.15 4.82 -2.99
C SER A 230 5.05 5.28 -2.01
N LEU A 231 5.45 5.58 -0.78
CA LEU A 231 4.62 6.13 0.29
C LEU A 231 4.96 7.61 0.57
N GLY A 232 6.04 8.13 -0.01
CA GLY A 232 6.64 9.42 0.33
C GLY A 232 7.51 9.34 1.60
N ALA A 233 8.02 10.50 2.00
CA ALA A 233 8.88 10.66 3.18
C ALA A 233 8.23 10.15 4.49
N PRO A 234 9.01 9.70 5.48
CA PRO A 234 8.54 9.43 6.84
C PRO A 234 7.75 10.59 7.45
N ASP A 235 6.88 10.32 8.43
CA ASP A 235 6.26 11.43 9.18
C ASP A 235 7.34 12.06 10.09
N PRO A 236 7.36 13.39 10.30
CA PRO A 236 8.36 14.05 11.15
C PRO A 236 8.26 13.60 12.62
N GLY A 237 9.41 13.61 13.30
CA GLY A 237 9.52 13.27 14.71
C GLY A 237 9.00 14.37 15.64
N PRO A 238 8.65 14.02 16.90
CA PRO A 238 8.17 15.00 17.88
C PRO A 238 9.24 16.05 18.26
N ASN A 239 10.51 15.74 18.03
CA ASN A 239 11.66 16.61 18.33
C ASN A 239 11.97 17.63 17.21
N GLY A 240 11.14 17.73 16.17
CA GLY A 240 11.44 18.52 14.96
C GLY A 240 12.28 17.80 13.91
N GLU A 241 12.62 16.53 14.14
CA GLU A 241 13.33 15.68 13.17
C GLU A 241 12.52 15.53 11.87
N THR A 242 13.14 15.88 10.74
CA THR A 242 12.52 15.87 9.41
C THR A 242 13.32 14.97 8.48
N TYR A 243 12.64 14.25 7.58
CA TYR A 243 13.22 13.16 6.79
C TYR A 243 12.87 13.28 5.29
N GLU A 244 12.89 14.49 4.74
CA GLU A 244 12.44 14.77 3.36
C GLU A 244 13.28 14.04 2.30
N ASP A 245 14.58 13.81 2.56
CA ASP A 245 15.49 13.09 1.66
C ASP A 245 15.20 11.59 1.51
N PHE A 246 14.33 11.01 2.36
CA PHE A 246 14.06 9.58 2.38
C PHE A 246 12.83 9.19 1.55
N ASP A 247 12.99 8.35 0.52
CA ASP A 247 11.85 7.68 -0.11
C ASP A 247 11.52 6.37 0.64
N SER A 248 10.23 6.05 0.73
CA SER A 248 9.71 4.87 1.41
C SER A 248 8.91 4.00 0.43
N ARG A 249 9.36 2.77 0.16
CA ARG A 249 8.69 1.87 -0.79
C ARG A 249 8.16 0.60 -0.12
N VAL A 250 6.94 0.23 -0.50
CA VAL A 250 6.33 -1.02 -0.03
C VAL A 250 6.96 -2.20 -0.75
N ILE A 251 7.46 -3.17 0.00
CA ILE A 251 8.02 -4.42 -0.54
C ILE A 251 6.98 -5.54 -0.51
N GLU A 252 6.22 -5.66 0.58
CA GLU A 252 5.16 -6.67 0.69
C GLU A 252 3.99 -6.18 1.53
N LEU A 253 2.77 -6.54 1.13
CA LEU A 253 1.55 -6.23 1.86
C LEU A 253 0.63 -7.46 1.94
N LYS A 254 0.63 -8.11 3.10
CA LYS A 254 -0.15 -9.33 3.37
C LYS A 254 -1.39 -9.04 4.21
N ASN A 255 -2.52 -9.66 3.86
CA ASN A 255 -3.63 -9.83 4.79
C ASN A 255 -3.36 -11.09 5.62
N VAL A 256 -3.32 -10.97 6.93
CA VAL A 256 -3.16 -12.09 7.87
C VAL A 256 -4.41 -12.22 8.72
N PHE A 257 -4.69 -13.43 9.24
CA PHE A 257 -5.87 -13.70 10.04
C PHE A 257 -5.47 -14.38 11.34
N ASN A 258 -6.06 -13.94 12.45
CA ASN A 258 -5.96 -14.62 13.74
C ASN A 258 -7.34 -15.19 14.12
N MET A 259 -7.39 -16.32 14.83
CA MET A 259 -8.63 -16.80 15.41
C MET A 259 -8.85 -16.15 16.78
N THR A 260 -10.08 -15.74 17.07
CA THR A 260 -10.46 -15.11 18.33
C THR A 260 -11.80 -15.67 18.79
N ALA A 261 -11.99 -15.85 20.10
CA ALA A 261 -13.21 -16.46 20.65
C ALA A 261 -14.49 -15.69 20.26
N LYS A 262 -14.46 -14.35 20.32
CA LYS A 262 -15.65 -13.51 20.06
C LYS A 262 -15.90 -13.22 18.57
N GLU A 263 -14.88 -12.82 17.82
CA GLU A 263 -15.06 -12.41 16.42
C GLU A 263 -14.95 -13.58 15.43
N GLY A 264 -14.27 -14.67 15.82
CA GLY A 264 -13.79 -15.72 14.93
C GLY A 264 -12.53 -15.26 14.21
N ARG A 265 -12.50 -15.35 12.88
CA ARG A 265 -11.36 -14.95 12.05
C ARG A 265 -11.20 -13.43 11.99
N LYS A 266 -10.38 -12.87 12.89
CA LYS A 266 -10.01 -11.45 12.92
C LYS A 266 -8.95 -11.16 11.86
N LYS A 267 -9.29 -10.27 10.93
CA LYS A 267 -8.35 -9.80 9.89
C LYS A 267 -7.38 -8.76 10.45
N SER A 268 -6.10 -8.88 10.11
CA SER A 268 -5.09 -7.83 10.23
C SER A 268 -4.31 -7.68 8.90
N VAL A 269 -3.57 -6.59 8.76
CA VAL A 269 -2.70 -6.30 7.63
C VAL A 269 -1.27 -6.22 8.15
N SER A 270 -0.34 -6.88 7.46
CA SER A 270 1.10 -6.82 7.69
C SER A 270 1.75 -6.17 6.47
N ALA A 271 2.43 -5.04 6.69
CA ALA A 271 3.20 -4.32 5.69
C ALA A 271 4.70 -4.46 5.97
N LEU A 272 5.48 -4.78 4.95
CA LEU A 272 6.94 -4.69 4.93
C LEU A 272 7.29 -3.50 4.04
N VAL A 273 7.94 -2.50 4.63
CA VAL A 273 8.35 -1.25 3.98
C VAL A 273 9.86 -1.10 4.15
N VAL A 274 10.51 -0.61 3.10
CA VAL A 274 11.92 -0.21 3.09
C VAL A 274 11.98 1.30 2.86
N VAL A 275 12.92 1.96 3.51
CA VAL A 275 13.13 3.40 3.47
C VAL A 275 14.62 3.65 3.24
N GLY A 276 14.98 4.66 2.46
CA GLY A 276 16.38 5.03 2.23
C GLY A 276 16.54 6.37 1.51
N ASN A 277 17.73 6.95 1.63
CA ASN A 277 18.05 8.30 1.15
C ASN A 277 18.84 8.34 -0.18
N GLY A 278 19.09 7.18 -0.81
CA GLY A 278 19.93 7.09 -2.02
C GLY A 278 21.44 7.27 -1.79
N ASN A 279 21.87 7.50 -0.53
CA ASN A 279 23.24 7.81 -0.13
C ASN A 279 23.73 6.80 0.93
N GLY A 280 23.61 5.50 0.63
CA GLY A 280 24.06 4.41 1.49
C GLY A 280 23.17 4.08 2.68
N ALA A 281 22.42 5.05 3.23
CA ALA A 281 21.57 4.82 4.40
C ALA A 281 20.19 4.25 4.01
N ALA A 282 19.91 3.02 4.41
CA ALA A 282 18.61 2.38 4.19
C ALA A 282 18.21 1.44 5.34
N GLY A 283 16.91 1.30 5.57
CA GLY A 283 16.36 0.49 6.65
C GLY A 283 15.03 -0.14 6.29
N PHE A 284 14.58 -1.13 7.05
CA PHE A 284 13.34 -1.83 6.78
C PHE A 284 12.60 -2.21 8.05
N ALA A 285 11.26 -2.17 8.01
CA ALA A 285 10.44 -2.56 9.15
C ALA A 285 9.12 -3.20 8.75
N ILE A 286 8.55 -3.92 9.71
CA ILE A 286 7.21 -4.51 9.62
C ILE A 286 6.24 -3.69 10.47
N GLY A 287 5.17 -3.20 9.84
CA GLY A 287 4.01 -2.62 10.50
C GLY A 287 2.83 -3.58 10.45
N LYS A 288 2.14 -3.78 11.58
CA LYS A 288 0.90 -4.56 11.68
C LYS A 288 -0.23 -3.72 12.28
N ALA A 289 -1.40 -3.73 11.64
CA ALA A 289 -2.62 -3.08 12.14
C ALA A 289 -3.87 -3.70 11.49
N SER A 290 -5.07 -3.39 11.99
CA SER A 290 -6.33 -3.77 11.35
C SER A 290 -6.53 -3.08 9.99
N GLU A 291 -6.11 -1.81 9.90
CA GLU A 291 -6.20 -1.00 8.69
C GLU A 291 -4.88 -0.95 7.91
N ARG A 292 -4.99 -0.88 6.58
CA ARG A 292 -3.84 -0.84 5.67
C ARG A 292 -3.00 0.43 5.82
N THR A 293 -3.65 1.59 5.83
CA THR A 293 -3.01 2.91 5.97
C THR A 293 -2.21 3.01 7.26
N VAL A 294 -2.83 2.60 8.38
CA VAL A 294 -2.18 2.55 9.70
C VAL A 294 -1.01 1.57 9.72
N ALA A 295 -1.14 0.39 9.10
CA ALA A 295 -0.03 -0.58 9.00
C ALA A 295 1.15 -0.03 8.19
N LEU A 296 0.88 0.65 7.06
CA LEU A 296 1.90 1.29 6.23
C LEU A 296 2.61 2.42 6.98
N ARG A 297 1.86 3.32 7.64
CA ARG A 297 2.43 4.41 8.46
C ARG A 297 3.32 3.88 9.59
N LYS A 298 2.85 2.85 10.31
CA LYS A 298 3.64 2.17 11.35
C LYS A 298 4.91 1.51 10.79
N ALA A 299 4.87 0.95 9.59
CA ALA A 299 6.05 0.36 8.95
C ALA A 299 7.06 1.45 8.53
N LYS A 300 6.55 2.51 7.88
CA LYS A 300 7.33 3.67 7.41
C LYS A 300 8.15 4.30 8.55
N ASN A 301 7.46 4.80 9.57
CA ASN A 301 8.12 5.55 10.66
C ASN A 301 9.01 4.63 11.50
N ARG A 302 8.65 3.34 11.66
CA ARG A 302 9.51 2.38 12.36
C ARG A 302 10.82 2.11 11.63
N ALA A 303 10.84 2.11 10.29
CA ALA A 303 12.04 1.76 9.52
C ALA A 303 13.19 2.76 9.68
N ILE A 304 12.91 4.04 9.92
CA ILE A 304 13.92 5.08 10.18
C ILE A 304 14.72 4.81 11.47
N HIS A 305 14.11 4.17 12.47
CA HIS A 305 14.84 3.79 13.70
C HIS A 305 15.71 2.53 13.53
N TYR A 306 15.71 1.88 12.36
CA TYR A 306 16.52 0.71 12.04
C TYR A 306 17.19 0.88 10.66
N LEU A 307 17.91 1.99 10.50
CA LEU A 307 18.76 2.24 9.35
C LEU A 307 20.08 1.47 9.47
N HIS A 308 20.53 0.94 8.34
CA HIS A 308 21.86 0.43 8.10
C HIS A 308 22.58 1.38 7.16
N TYR A 309 23.87 1.64 7.42
CA TYR A 309 24.74 2.27 6.44
C TYR A 309 25.33 1.17 5.55
N ILE A 310 25.11 1.27 4.24
CA ILE A 310 25.62 0.33 3.24
C ILE A 310 26.66 1.06 2.41
N GLU A 311 27.89 0.60 2.52
CA GLU A 311 29.01 1.17 1.78
C GLU A 311 28.93 0.78 0.29
N ARG A 312 29.50 1.64 -0.56
CA ARG A 312 29.43 1.50 -2.01
C ARG A 312 30.79 1.74 -2.61
N TYR A 313 31.21 0.85 -3.50
CA TYR A 313 32.38 1.09 -4.32
C TYR A 313 32.06 2.12 -5.41
N GLN A 314 32.81 3.22 -5.41
CA GLN A 314 32.65 4.37 -6.33
C GLN A 314 31.18 4.82 -6.49
N ASP A 315 30.43 4.79 -5.38
CA ASP A 315 29.00 5.13 -5.22
C ASP A 315 28.00 4.38 -6.13
N HIS A 316 28.40 3.27 -6.78
CA HIS A 316 27.56 2.64 -7.81
C HIS A 316 27.37 1.11 -7.66
N THR A 317 28.32 0.39 -7.06
CA THR A 317 28.30 -1.09 -6.88
C THR A 317 28.76 -1.51 -5.47
N ILE A 318 28.64 -2.79 -5.15
CA ILE A 318 29.27 -3.45 -3.98
C ILE A 318 30.79 -3.65 -4.17
N TYR A 319 31.54 -3.82 -3.07
CA TYR A 319 33.01 -3.95 -3.10
C TYR A 319 33.52 -5.24 -3.73
N HIS A 320 32.89 -6.38 -3.44
CA HIS A 320 33.27 -7.72 -3.92
C HIS A 320 32.04 -8.61 -4.15
N ASP A 321 32.22 -9.84 -4.65
CA ASP A 321 31.14 -10.80 -4.88
C ASP A 321 30.68 -11.43 -3.54
N ILE A 322 29.41 -11.23 -3.17
CA ILE A 322 28.86 -11.61 -1.86
C ILE A 322 27.94 -12.83 -2.01
N SER A 323 28.16 -13.87 -1.19
CA SER A 323 27.26 -15.02 -1.06
C SER A 323 26.71 -15.11 0.36
N THR A 324 25.41 -14.89 0.53
CA THR A 324 24.77 -14.83 1.85
C THR A 324 23.57 -15.77 1.93
N THR A 325 23.52 -16.57 2.99
CA THR A 325 22.38 -17.44 3.30
C THR A 325 21.68 -16.96 4.56
N TYR A 326 20.38 -16.70 4.48
CA TYR A 326 19.53 -16.43 5.64
C TYR A 326 18.40 -17.46 5.70
N ARG A 327 18.47 -18.37 6.69
CA ARG A 327 17.59 -19.53 6.82
C ARG A 327 17.67 -20.41 5.55
N GLN A 328 16.59 -20.47 4.76
CA GLN A 328 16.53 -21.23 3.50
C GLN A 328 16.55 -20.30 2.26
N THR A 329 16.89 -19.03 2.43
CA THR A 329 16.97 -18.04 1.35
C THR A 329 18.44 -17.73 1.08
N ASN A 330 18.92 -18.12 -0.09
CA ASN A 330 20.31 -17.91 -0.49
C ASN A 330 20.33 -16.78 -1.52
N ILE A 331 21.12 -15.75 -1.30
CA ILE A 331 21.33 -14.64 -2.23
C ILE A 331 22.81 -14.63 -2.60
N ARG A 332 23.07 -14.62 -3.91
CA ARG A 332 24.41 -14.39 -4.43
C ARG A 332 24.42 -13.15 -5.30
N MET A 333 25.26 -12.20 -4.92
CA MET A 333 25.41 -10.88 -5.51
C MET A 333 26.78 -10.79 -6.16
N LYS A 334 26.87 -10.09 -7.29
CA LYS A 334 28.12 -9.89 -8.00
C LYS A 334 28.38 -8.41 -8.29
N LYS A 335 29.63 -7.99 -8.09
CA LYS A 335 30.13 -6.68 -8.50
C LYS A 335 30.02 -6.54 -10.02
N LYS A 336 29.61 -5.37 -10.49
CA LYS A 336 29.47 -5.06 -11.91
C LYS A 336 29.96 -3.65 -12.19
N ASN A 337 30.54 -3.47 -13.37
CA ASN A 337 31.07 -2.19 -13.83
C ASN A 337 29.91 -1.25 -14.19
N ARG A 338 30.21 0.05 -14.30
CA ARG A 338 29.23 1.10 -14.61
C ARG A 338 28.52 0.81 -15.94
N GLY A 339 27.20 1.03 -15.97
CA GLY A 339 26.36 0.84 -17.16
C GLY A 339 25.79 -0.57 -17.33
N TYR A 340 26.03 -1.47 -16.37
CA TYR A 340 25.41 -2.80 -16.35
C TYR A 340 23.97 -2.77 -15.80
N GLY A 341 23.65 -1.83 -14.91
CA GLY A 341 22.33 -1.67 -14.30
C GLY A 341 21.94 -2.77 -13.32
N LEU A 342 20.69 -2.71 -12.82
CA LEU A 342 20.20 -3.62 -11.77
C LEU A 342 19.58 -4.92 -12.31
N HIS A 343 20.41 -5.95 -12.50
CA HIS A 343 19.99 -7.29 -12.90
C HIS A 343 19.70 -8.20 -11.69
N CYS A 344 18.66 -7.83 -10.93
CA CYS A 344 18.30 -8.47 -9.66
C CYS A 344 16.82 -8.92 -9.61
N HIS A 345 16.42 -9.58 -8.52
CA HIS A 345 15.00 -9.76 -8.21
C HIS A 345 14.33 -8.39 -7.95
N ARG A 346 13.10 -8.16 -8.45
CA ARG A 346 12.39 -6.85 -8.40
C ARG A 346 12.38 -6.14 -7.03
N ALA A 347 12.35 -6.90 -5.93
CA ALA A 347 12.43 -6.32 -4.58
C ALA A 347 13.84 -5.83 -4.24
N ILE A 348 14.87 -6.55 -4.65
CA ILE A 348 16.28 -6.12 -4.55
C ILE A 348 16.47 -4.86 -5.39
N ILE A 349 15.94 -4.80 -6.63
CA ILE A 349 15.99 -3.57 -7.47
C ILE A 349 15.38 -2.37 -6.72
N THR A 350 14.22 -2.54 -6.08
CA THR A 350 13.58 -1.49 -5.28
C THR A 350 14.42 -1.09 -4.05
N ILE A 351 15.12 -2.02 -3.42
CA ILE A 351 15.98 -1.74 -2.25
C ILE A 351 17.29 -1.05 -2.68
N CYS A 352 17.96 -1.56 -3.72
CA CYS A 352 19.17 -0.96 -4.28
C CYS A 352 18.96 0.49 -4.73
N LYS A 353 17.81 0.82 -5.32
CA LYS A 353 17.44 2.21 -5.64
C LYS A 353 17.27 3.11 -4.41
N LEU A 354 16.90 2.57 -3.25
CA LEU A 354 16.81 3.33 -1.99
C LEU A 354 18.15 3.45 -1.26
N ILE A 355 19.07 2.49 -1.48
CA ILE A 355 20.47 2.57 -1.02
C ILE A 355 21.29 3.50 -1.93
N GLY A 356 20.95 3.58 -3.22
CA GLY A 356 21.74 4.21 -4.26
C GLY A 356 22.84 3.30 -4.83
N ILE A 357 22.53 2.01 -5.04
CA ILE A 357 23.33 1.09 -5.86
C ILE A 357 22.70 1.05 -7.26
N THR A 358 23.48 1.29 -8.31
CA THR A 358 23.03 1.34 -9.71
C THR A 358 23.39 0.09 -10.51
N ASP A 359 24.55 -0.51 -10.23
CA ASP A 359 25.08 -1.64 -11.01
C ASP A 359 25.29 -2.84 -10.10
N MET A 360 24.49 -3.90 -10.31
CA MET A 360 24.66 -5.15 -9.58
C MET A 360 23.93 -6.29 -10.29
N TYR A 361 24.51 -7.49 -10.26
CA TYR A 361 23.79 -8.72 -10.57
C TYR A 361 23.45 -9.45 -9.26
N ALA A 362 22.21 -9.91 -9.08
CA ALA A 362 21.86 -10.71 -7.91
C ALA A 362 20.89 -11.86 -8.23
N LYS A 363 21.29 -13.08 -7.87
CA LYS A 363 20.47 -14.29 -7.98
C LYS A 363 20.01 -14.75 -6.61
N VAL A 364 18.69 -14.85 -6.43
CA VAL A 364 18.07 -15.52 -5.28
C VAL A 364 17.79 -16.98 -5.62
N SER A 365 18.11 -17.88 -4.69
CA SER A 365 17.91 -19.33 -4.77
C SER A 365 17.30 -19.85 -3.46
N GLY A 366 16.66 -21.02 -3.50
CA GLY A 366 15.90 -21.55 -2.36
C GLY A 366 14.58 -20.82 -2.14
N SER A 367 14.26 -20.49 -0.89
CA SER A 367 12.99 -19.90 -0.49
C SER A 367 12.90 -18.41 -0.86
N ILE A 368 11.91 -18.02 -1.67
CA ILE A 368 11.68 -16.63 -2.11
C ILE A 368 10.72 -15.89 -1.15
N ASN A 369 10.88 -16.09 0.16
CA ASN A 369 10.11 -15.35 1.17
C ASN A 369 10.65 -13.92 1.30
N MET A 370 9.82 -12.93 0.97
CA MET A 370 10.23 -11.52 0.85
C MET A 370 10.89 -10.95 2.13
N LEU A 371 10.45 -11.38 3.31
CA LEU A 371 11.06 -10.94 4.58
C LEU A 371 12.46 -11.51 4.78
N ASN A 372 12.64 -12.81 4.49
CA ASN A 372 13.96 -13.46 4.59
C ASN A 372 14.91 -12.93 3.52
N LEU A 373 14.41 -12.68 2.31
CA LEU A 373 15.14 -12.07 1.21
C LEU A 373 15.64 -10.67 1.59
N THR A 374 14.78 -9.82 2.17
CA THR A 374 15.17 -8.48 2.64
C THR A 374 16.24 -8.57 3.73
N ARG A 375 16.07 -9.47 4.71
CA ARG A 375 17.06 -9.70 5.78
C ARG A 375 18.40 -10.23 5.26
N ALA A 376 18.38 -11.18 4.34
CA ALA A 376 19.59 -11.72 3.70
C ALA A 376 20.37 -10.64 2.95
N LEU A 377 19.64 -9.76 2.24
CA LEU A 377 20.22 -8.65 1.49
C LEU A 377 20.92 -7.66 2.42
N PHE A 378 20.22 -7.15 3.45
CA PHE A 378 20.82 -6.22 4.41
C PHE A 378 21.97 -6.86 5.20
N LEU A 379 21.86 -8.14 5.59
CA LEU A 379 22.95 -8.87 6.24
C LEU A 379 24.20 -8.91 5.36
N GLY A 380 24.07 -9.37 4.11
CA GLY A 380 25.21 -9.51 3.19
C GLY A 380 25.84 -8.17 2.80
N LEU A 381 25.04 -7.12 2.62
CA LEU A 381 25.53 -5.78 2.30
C LEU A 381 26.16 -5.06 3.50
N THR A 382 25.78 -5.39 4.73
CA THR A 382 26.41 -4.85 5.96
C THR A 382 27.68 -5.62 6.33
N SER A 383 27.85 -6.86 5.83
CA SER A 383 29.00 -7.72 6.14
C SER A 383 30.10 -7.71 5.05
N GLN A 384 30.15 -6.67 4.21
CA GLN A 384 31.20 -6.53 3.20
C GLN A 384 32.44 -5.86 3.83
N GLU A 385 33.62 -6.45 3.65
CA GLU A 385 34.91 -5.77 3.87
C GLU A 385 35.17 -4.78 2.72
N THR A 386 35.61 -3.57 3.08
CA THR A 386 36.10 -2.54 2.13
C THR A 386 37.53 -2.83 1.66
N HIS A 387 37.97 -2.14 0.61
CA HIS A 387 39.37 -2.18 0.19
C HIS A 387 40.32 -1.59 1.25
N GLN A 388 39.88 -0.63 2.05
CA GLN A 388 40.70 -0.02 3.10
C GLN A 388 40.91 -0.97 4.28
N GLU A 389 39.83 -1.58 4.77
CA GLU A 389 39.91 -2.63 5.80
C GLU A 389 40.76 -3.82 5.34
N LEU A 390 40.65 -4.23 4.08
CA LEU A 390 41.48 -5.29 3.51
C LEU A 390 42.97 -4.90 3.46
N ALA A 391 43.28 -3.67 3.05
CA ALA A 391 44.64 -3.15 3.02
C ALA A 391 45.27 -3.12 4.42
N GLU A 392 44.52 -2.66 5.43
CA GLU A 392 44.96 -2.59 6.83
C GLU A 392 45.11 -3.98 7.45
N LYS A 393 44.18 -4.89 7.18
CA LYS A 393 44.18 -6.29 7.65
C LYS A 393 45.34 -7.12 7.10
N LYS A 394 45.74 -6.88 5.84
CA LYS A 394 46.89 -7.57 5.21
C LYS A 394 48.21 -6.79 5.26
N GLN A 395 48.17 -5.50 5.60
CA GLN A 395 49.30 -4.56 5.57
C GLN A 395 49.93 -4.42 4.15
N LEU A 396 49.10 -4.49 3.10
CA LEU A 396 49.53 -4.46 1.71
C LEU A 396 48.65 -3.50 0.88
N HIS A 397 49.20 -2.95 -0.21
CA HIS A 397 48.45 -2.12 -1.15
C HIS A 397 47.42 -2.94 -1.93
N VAL A 398 46.20 -2.42 -2.06
CA VAL A 398 45.14 -3.05 -2.87
C VAL A 398 45.15 -2.43 -4.26
N VAL A 399 45.55 -3.25 -5.25
CA VAL A 399 45.63 -2.86 -6.66
C VAL A 399 44.42 -3.41 -7.43
N GLU A 400 43.72 -2.54 -8.17
CA GLU A 400 42.68 -2.92 -9.12
C GLU A 400 43.28 -2.91 -10.53
N PHE A 401 43.24 -4.05 -11.20
CA PHE A 401 43.51 -4.16 -12.64
C PHE A 401 42.20 -4.05 -13.41
N ARG A 402 42.21 -3.31 -14.52
CA ARG A 402 41.04 -3.13 -15.39
C ARG A 402 41.39 -3.39 -16.83
N GLU A 403 40.60 -4.24 -17.49
CA GLU A 403 40.74 -4.55 -18.92
C GLU A 403 40.72 -3.27 -19.78
N GLU A 404 39.91 -2.26 -19.42
CA GLU A 404 39.85 -0.94 -20.07
C GLU A 404 41.15 -0.11 -19.97
N CYS A 405 41.99 -0.37 -18.96
CA CYS A 405 43.26 0.33 -18.72
C CYS A 405 44.50 -0.50 -19.08
N GLY A 406 44.31 -1.72 -19.61
CA GLY A 406 45.40 -2.65 -19.90
C GLY A 406 46.20 -3.03 -18.63
N PRO A 407 47.54 -3.03 -18.68
CA PRO A 407 48.38 -3.50 -17.56
C PRO A 407 48.58 -2.45 -16.44
N LEU A 408 47.95 -1.27 -16.50
CA LEU A 408 48.16 -0.18 -15.55
C LEU A 408 47.66 -0.58 -14.13
N PRO A 409 48.54 -0.64 -13.10
CA PRO A 409 48.12 -0.95 -11.73
C PRO A 409 47.48 0.28 -11.07
N LEU A 410 46.17 0.23 -10.80
CA LEU A 410 45.48 1.29 -10.07
C LEU A 410 45.48 0.97 -8.58
N VAL A 411 46.25 1.70 -7.77
CA VAL A 411 46.20 1.55 -6.30
C VAL A 411 44.91 2.19 -5.78
N VAL A 412 44.01 1.36 -5.24
CA VAL A 412 42.68 1.80 -4.77
C VAL A 412 42.65 2.04 -3.26
N ALA A 413 43.46 1.29 -2.50
CA ALA A 413 43.64 1.49 -1.07
C ALA A 413 45.08 1.18 -0.65
N SER A 414 45.53 1.86 0.41
CA SER A 414 46.85 1.65 1.02
C SER A 414 46.67 1.58 2.53
N PRO A 415 47.41 0.71 3.24
CA PRO A 415 47.35 0.66 4.70
C PRO A 415 47.84 2.01 5.26
N ALA A 416 47.16 2.52 6.29
CA ALA A 416 47.61 3.72 6.99
C ALA A 416 48.83 3.48 7.90
N GLY A 417 49.08 2.21 8.26
CA GLY A 417 50.21 1.78 9.07
C GLY A 417 51.42 1.33 8.26
N LEU A 418 52.30 0.53 8.88
CA LEU A 418 53.47 -0.04 8.20
C LEU A 418 53.04 -0.99 7.07
N VAL A 419 53.58 -0.77 5.87
CA VAL A 419 53.43 -1.71 4.74
C VAL A 419 54.37 -2.90 4.95
N ARG A 420 53.84 -4.11 4.83
CA ARG A 420 54.63 -5.35 4.89
C ARG A 420 55.56 -5.42 3.67
N LYS A 421 56.83 -5.79 3.89
CA LYS A 421 57.82 -5.93 2.81
C LYS A 421 57.70 -7.26 2.07
N ASP A 422 57.25 -8.30 2.78
CA ASP A 422 57.16 -9.67 2.26
C ASP A 422 55.86 -9.87 1.48
N GLY A 423 55.95 -10.52 0.31
CA GLY A 423 54.78 -10.89 -0.50
C GLY A 423 53.83 -11.86 0.22
N GLU A 424 52.63 -12.05 -0.31
CA GLU A 424 51.82 -13.23 0.05
C GLU A 424 52.42 -14.45 -0.68
N PRO A 425 52.39 -15.66 -0.08
CA PRO A 425 52.72 -16.88 -0.81
C PRO A 425 51.70 -17.11 -1.95
N GLU A 426 52.19 -17.53 -3.12
CA GLU A 426 51.35 -17.87 -4.26
C GLU A 426 50.98 -19.37 -4.23
N ASP A 427 49.72 -19.68 -3.93
CA ASP A 427 49.20 -21.05 -4.02
C ASP A 427 48.92 -21.42 -5.48
N GLU A 428 49.55 -22.48 -6.00
CA GLU A 428 49.30 -22.99 -7.36
C GLU A 428 47.82 -23.37 -7.59
N VAL A 429 47.17 -23.90 -6.55
CA VAL A 429 45.76 -24.33 -6.57
C VAL A 429 45.08 -23.87 -5.27
N PRO A 430 44.28 -22.79 -5.28
CA PRO A 430 43.65 -22.27 -4.08
C PRO A 430 42.43 -23.10 -3.67
N ASP A 431 42.35 -23.52 -2.39
CA ASP A 431 41.19 -24.24 -1.81
C ASP A 431 39.98 -23.31 -1.57
N THR A 432 39.46 -22.76 -2.67
CA THR A 432 38.29 -21.89 -2.67
C THR A 432 37.04 -22.66 -3.09
N LYS A 433 35.98 -22.57 -2.28
CA LYS A 433 34.71 -23.27 -2.55
C LYS A 433 34.00 -22.67 -3.77
N LEU A 434 34.21 -23.29 -4.92
CA LEU A 434 33.58 -22.90 -6.18
C LEU A 434 32.10 -23.27 -6.24
N ASP A 435 31.34 -22.39 -6.87
CA ASP A 435 29.89 -22.49 -6.98
C ASP A 435 29.53 -22.99 -8.41
N TRP A 436 29.05 -24.23 -8.52
CA TRP A 436 28.88 -24.93 -9.81
C TRP A 436 28.06 -24.15 -10.86
N ASN A 437 27.12 -23.33 -10.42
CA ASN A 437 26.28 -22.48 -11.30
C ASN A 437 27.05 -21.41 -12.08
N ASP A 438 28.26 -21.06 -11.63
CA ASP A 438 29.16 -20.12 -12.27
C ASP A 438 30.23 -20.80 -13.10
N VAL A 439 30.82 -21.89 -12.60
CA VAL A 439 31.73 -22.74 -13.40
C VAL A 439 31.04 -23.17 -14.70
N LYS A 440 29.80 -23.65 -14.59
CA LYS A 440 28.94 -24.00 -15.73
C LYS A 440 28.58 -22.80 -16.63
N ALA A 441 28.61 -21.57 -16.10
CA ALA A 441 28.37 -20.36 -16.88
C ALA A 441 29.62 -19.94 -17.67
N ALA A 442 30.80 -19.96 -17.03
CA ALA A 442 32.08 -19.67 -17.65
C ALA A 442 32.40 -20.66 -18.78
N GLN A 443 32.12 -21.95 -18.59
CA GLN A 443 32.27 -23.00 -19.60
C GLN A 443 31.22 -22.97 -20.73
N GLY A 444 30.32 -21.97 -20.78
CA GLY A 444 29.25 -21.89 -21.79
C GLY A 444 28.16 -22.99 -21.70
N MET A 445 28.26 -23.91 -20.74
CA MET A 445 27.36 -25.06 -20.56
C MET A 445 25.98 -24.67 -20.00
N LYS A 446 25.79 -23.42 -19.55
CA LYS A 446 24.55 -22.93 -18.91
C LYS A 446 23.50 -22.50 -19.94
N ARG A 447 22.88 -23.48 -20.60
CA ARG A 447 21.76 -23.25 -21.52
C ARG A 447 20.48 -22.89 -20.76
N SER A 448 19.93 -21.69 -20.99
CA SER A 448 18.62 -21.28 -20.47
C SER A 448 17.99 -20.19 -21.33
N VAL A 449 16.80 -20.44 -21.89
CA VAL A 449 16.05 -19.47 -22.72
C VAL A 449 15.58 -18.23 -21.96
N TRP A 450 15.69 -18.23 -20.62
CA TRP A 450 15.30 -17.12 -19.74
C TRP A 450 16.48 -16.26 -19.26
N ALA A 451 17.71 -16.70 -19.54
CA ALA A 451 18.92 -15.91 -19.32
C ALA A 451 19.09 -14.87 -20.43
N ASN A 452 19.67 -13.71 -20.11
CA ASN A 452 20.05 -12.65 -21.07
C ASN A 452 18.92 -12.12 -21.99
N VAL A 453 17.66 -12.39 -21.66
CA VAL A 453 16.48 -11.83 -22.34
C VAL A 453 16.47 -10.31 -22.19
N LYS A 454 16.29 -9.57 -23.30
CA LYS A 454 16.16 -8.12 -23.31
C LYS A 454 15.01 -7.66 -22.39
N ARG A 455 15.30 -6.72 -21.50
CA ARG A 455 14.35 -6.14 -20.52
C ARG A 455 14.43 -4.63 -20.57
N THR A 456 13.46 -3.95 -19.98
CA THR A 456 13.57 -2.51 -19.69
C THR A 456 14.77 -2.26 -18.79
N VAL A 457 15.55 -1.21 -19.06
CA VAL A 457 16.63 -0.75 -18.19
C VAL A 457 16.04 -0.30 -16.85
N TRP A 458 16.76 -0.58 -15.75
CA TRP A 458 16.34 -0.30 -14.36
C TRP A 458 17.43 0.43 -13.60
#